data_AF-A0A142XRT4-F1
#
_entry.id   AF-A0A142XRT4-F1
#
_cell.length_a   1.000
_cell.length_b   1.000
_cell.length_c   1.000
_cell.angle_alpha   90.00
_cell.angle_beta   90.00
_cell.angle_gamma   90.00
#
_symmetry.space_group_name_H-M   'P 1'
#
loop_
_entity.id
_entity.type
_entity.pdbx_description
1 polymer ?
#
loop_
_entity_poly.entity_id
_entity_poly.type
_entity_poly.pdbx_seq_one_letter_code
_entity_poly.pdbx_strand_id
1 'polypeptide(L)'
;MTPNRRTFLSAGAVVALVPSTGRAEPESKVAKPGQTKNTKFAVNIEMWWRKERDYLKRLEAAAALGFNAVELWPWENKDQNAVAETCERLGIKIVQFTAWGFKPGLNDPKNHNQFVEKIEKGCEVAKKWKCSMMCVVAGDDIKDVPQEKMHENVIEGLKKGAPIAQKHGITLILEPMNIRVDHKGHCLYGSAPTLKIVKEVNSKYVKILWDLYHMHITEGDLCGHLREGFAADMVGYIQLADHPGRNEPGTGEIHYPRVLKELKALEYTGYVGLECTPLGTEEAAAQAVYAADNW
;
A
#
# COMPACT_ATOMS: atom_id res chain seq x y z
N MET A 1 -40.08 -37.37 20.59
CA MET A 1 -40.75 -37.11 19.29
C MET A 1 -40.45 -35.69 18.89
N THR A 2 -39.68 -35.53 17.82
CA THR A 2 -39.21 -34.25 17.25
C THR A 2 -40.32 -33.60 16.42
N PRO A 3 -40.67 -32.31 16.58
CA PRO A 3 -41.62 -31.66 15.68
C PRO A 3 -40.95 -31.25 14.36
N ASN A 4 -41.59 -31.67 13.27
CA ASN A 4 -41.21 -31.54 11.88
C ASN A 4 -41.46 -30.10 11.38
N ARG A 5 -40.46 -29.48 10.73
CA ARG A 5 -40.59 -28.17 10.06
C ARG A 5 -41.17 -28.38 8.67
N ARG A 6 -42.50 -28.39 8.52
CA ARG A 6 -43.16 -28.23 7.20
C ARG A 6 -44.67 -28.04 7.32
N THR A 7 -45.09 -26.81 7.62
CA THR A 7 -46.33 -26.19 7.12
C THR A 7 -46.46 -24.78 7.69
N PHE A 8 -46.22 -23.76 6.87
CA PHE A 8 -46.95 -22.51 7.04
C PHE A 8 -47.42 -22.05 5.67
N LEU A 9 -48.72 -21.83 5.63
CA LEU A 9 -49.55 -21.61 4.47
C LEU A 9 -49.33 -20.22 3.87
N SER A 10 -49.41 -20.23 2.55
CA SER A 10 -49.75 -19.14 1.66
C SER A 10 -50.84 -18.21 2.23
N ALA A 11 -50.49 -16.95 2.46
CA ALA A 11 -51.42 -15.82 2.46
C ALA A 11 -50.84 -14.75 1.53
N GLY A 12 -51.48 -14.57 0.37
CA GLY A 12 -51.12 -13.55 -0.59
C GLY A 12 -51.46 -12.17 -0.05
N ALA A 13 -50.45 -11.34 0.15
CA ALA A 13 -50.60 -9.90 0.28
C ALA A 13 -50.17 -9.26 -1.05
N VAL A 14 -51.13 -8.65 -1.75
CA VAL A 14 -50.85 -7.80 -2.91
C VAL A 14 -50.22 -6.52 -2.38
N VAL A 15 -48.89 -6.41 -2.47
CA VAL A 15 -48.18 -5.15 -2.25
C VAL A 15 -48.29 -4.35 -3.55
N ALA A 16 -48.99 -3.23 -3.50
CA ALA A 16 -48.97 -2.25 -4.59
C ALA A 16 -47.55 -1.69 -4.69
N LEU A 17 -46.81 -2.06 -5.74
CA LEU A 17 -45.56 -1.41 -6.10
C LEU A 17 -45.87 0.03 -6.54
N VAL A 18 -45.53 1.00 -5.69
CA VAL A 18 -45.33 2.37 -6.13
C VAL A 18 -43.96 2.39 -6.83
N PRO A 19 -43.87 2.70 -8.14
CA PRO A 19 -42.58 2.83 -8.78
C PRO A 19 -41.92 4.10 -8.22
N SER A 20 -40.91 3.97 -7.36
CA SER A 20 -40.04 5.09 -7.04
C SER A 20 -39.19 5.37 -8.26
N THR A 21 -39.62 6.30 -9.11
CA THR A 21 -38.77 6.90 -10.14
C THR A 21 -37.83 7.92 -9.49
N GLY A 22 -37.07 7.47 -8.49
CA GLY A 22 -35.89 8.18 -8.01
C GLY A 22 -34.80 8.00 -9.04
N ARG A 23 -34.78 8.83 -10.08
CA ARG A 23 -33.55 9.07 -10.84
C ARG A 23 -32.60 9.70 -9.82
N ALA A 24 -31.64 8.92 -9.33
CA ALA A 24 -30.48 9.48 -8.65
C ALA A 24 -29.90 10.53 -9.61
N GLU A 25 -29.90 11.79 -9.20
CA GLU A 25 -29.13 12.80 -9.94
C GLU A 25 -27.68 12.31 -10.01
N PRO A 26 -27.04 12.34 -11.17
CA PRO A 26 -25.64 11.95 -11.26
C PRO A 26 -24.86 12.87 -10.32
N GLU A 27 -24.25 12.30 -9.29
CA GLU A 27 -23.35 13.05 -8.41
C GLU A 27 -22.38 13.83 -9.30
N SER A 28 -22.35 15.15 -9.13
CA SER A 28 -21.48 16.01 -9.92
C SER A 28 -20.03 15.61 -9.67
N LYS A 29 -19.29 15.27 -10.74
CA LYS A 29 -17.88 14.91 -10.64
C LYS A 29 -17.08 16.00 -9.92
N VAL A 30 -16.21 15.60 -8.99
CA VAL A 30 -15.31 16.51 -8.28
C VAL A 30 -14.18 16.93 -9.20
N ALA A 31 -13.86 18.22 -9.31
CA ALA A 31 -12.86 18.71 -10.26
C ALA A 31 -11.42 18.24 -9.97
N LYS A 32 -11.07 18.08 -8.68
CA LYS A 32 -9.75 17.61 -8.21
C LYS A 32 -9.93 16.46 -7.21
N PRO A 33 -10.33 15.27 -7.70
CA PRO A 33 -10.69 14.16 -6.83
C PRO A 33 -9.53 13.62 -5.97
N GLY A 34 -8.27 13.90 -6.33
CA GLY A 34 -7.11 13.60 -5.50
C GLY A 34 -6.98 14.45 -4.23
N GLN A 35 -7.78 15.53 -4.09
CA GLN A 35 -7.86 16.36 -2.89
C GLN A 35 -8.95 15.87 -1.96
N THR A 36 -8.65 14.80 -1.23
CA THR A 36 -9.56 14.15 -0.29
C THR A 36 -9.64 14.88 1.06
N LYS A 37 -10.72 14.65 1.82
CA LYS A 37 -11.09 15.45 2.99
C LYS A 37 -10.40 14.97 4.27
N ASN A 38 -10.38 13.66 4.48
CA ASN A 38 -10.05 13.05 5.76
C ASN A 38 -8.72 12.28 5.70
N THR A 39 -8.40 11.66 4.57
CA THR A 39 -7.18 10.86 4.36
C THR A 39 -6.20 11.58 3.43
N LYS A 40 -4.90 11.48 3.69
CA LYS A 40 -3.86 11.94 2.76
C LYS A 40 -3.45 10.78 1.85
N PHE A 41 -3.82 10.83 0.58
CA PHE A 41 -3.40 9.79 -0.38
C PHE A 41 -2.11 10.15 -1.09
N ALA A 42 -1.31 9.13 -1.38
CA ALA A 42 -0.18 9.21 -2.30
C ALA A 42 -0.42 8.25 -3.46
N VAL A 43 -0.52 8.75 -4.69
CA VAL A 43 -0.82 7.89 -5.84
C VAL A 43 0.43 7.18 -6.35
N ASN A 44 0.34 5.88 -6.61
CA ASN A 44 1.41 5.13 -7.25
C ASN A 44 1.41 5.42 -8.75
N ILE A 45 2.36 6.22 -9.22
CA ILE A 45 2.34 6.68 -10.61
C ILE A 45 2.66 5.55 -11.59
N GLU A 46 3.39 4.52 -11.16
CA GLU A 46 3.67 3.32 -11.95
C GLU A 46 2.43 2.48 -12.20
N MET A 47 1.54 2.32 -11.22
CA MET A 47 0.33 1.52 -11.34
C MET A 47 -0.80 2.25 -12.06
N TRP A 48 -0.90 3.58 -11.90
CA TRP A 48 -1.99 4.36 -12.50
C TRP A 48 -1.75 4.66 -13.97
N TRP A 49 -0.55 5.12 -14.34
CA TRP A 49 -0.22 5.51 -15.72
C TRP A 49 0.75 4.53 -16.40
N ARG A 50 0.45 3.23 -16.32
CA ARG A 50 1.33 2.14 -16.79
C ARG A 50 1.76 2.25 -18.26
N LYS A 51 0.90 2.83 -19.10
CA LYS A 51 1.12 2.96 -20.55
C LYS A 51 1.99 4.15 -20.92
N GLU A 52 2.07 5.17 -20.07
CA GLU A 52 2.94 6.33 -20.27
C GLU A 52 4.37 5.95 -19.89
N ARG A 53 5.36 6.17 -20.75
CA ARG A 53 6.77 5.80 -20.47
C ARG A 53 7.56 6.90 -19.79
N ASP A 54 7.08 8.15 -19.90
CA ASP A 54 7.72 9.31 -19.30
C ASP A 54 7.19 9.54 -17.88
N TYR A 55 8.05 9.29 -16.89
CA TYR A 55 7.71 9.47 -15.48
C TYR A 55 7.29 10.91 -15.13
N LEU A 56 7.83 11.92 -15.82
CA LEU A 56 7.48 13.32 -15.55
C LEU A 56 6.04 13.61 -15.95
N LYS A 57 5.58 13.06 -17.09
CA LYS A 57 4.17 13.16 -17.51
C LYS A 57 3.23 12.47 -16.54
N ARG A 58 3.66 11.37 -15.91
CA ARG A 58 2.86 10.71 -14.87
C ARG A 58 2.71 11.59 -13.62
N LEU A 59 3.75 12.32 -13.22
CA LEU A 59 3.66 13.31 -12.14
C LEU A 59 2.71 14.46 -12.49
N GLU A 60 2.78 14.96 -13.72
CA GLU A 60 1.87 16.00 -14.22
C GLU A 60 0.42 15.52 -14.23
N ALA A 61 0.17 14.28 -14.65
CA ALA A 61 -1.15 13.67 -14.64
C ALA A 61 -1.68 13.49 -13.21
N ALA A 62 -0.83 13.10 -12.25
CA ALA A 62 -1.18 13.04 -10.83
C ALA A 62 -1.59 14.42 -10.29
N ALA A 63 -0.80 15.46 -10.58
CA ALA A 63 -1.10 16.84 -10.20
C ALA A 63 -2.42 17.33 -10.82
N ALA A 64 -2.69 16.97 -12.08
CA ALA A 64 -3.91 17.35 -12.79
C ALA A 64 -5.18 16.79 -12.11
N LEU A 65 -5.11 15.57 -11.57
CA LEU A 65 -6.19 14.98 -10.76
C LEU A 65 -6.27 15.55 -9.34
N GLY A 66 -5.30 16.37 -8.92
CA GLY A 66 -5.27 17.03 -7.63
C GLY A 66 -4.46 16.32 -6.55
N PHE A 67 -3.77 15.22 -6.87
CA PHE A 67 -2.87 14.57 -5.92
C PHE A 67 -1.67 15.48 -5.63
N ASN A 68 -1.38 15.68 -4.34
CA ASN A 68 -0.21 16.43 -3.87
C ASN A 68 0.89 15.50 -3.31
N ALA A 69 0.71 14.19 -3.43
CA ALA A 69 1.68 13.21 -3.02
C ALA A 69 1.66 11.99 -3.94
N VAL A 70 2.83 11.38 -4.10
CA VAL A 70 3.06 10.19 -4.92
C VAL A 70 3.98 9.23 -4.21
N GLU A 71 3.90 7.98 -4.63
CA GLU A 71 4.90 6.97 -4.35
C GLU A 71 5.45 6.39 -5.66
N LEU A 72 6.66 5.84 -5.59
CA LEU A 72 7.43 5.43 -6.76
C LEU A 72 7.97 4.01 -6.57
N TRP A 73 8.11 3.27 -7.67
CA TRP A 73 8.96 2.08 -7.68
C TRP A 73 10.45 2.49 -7.84
N PRO A 74 11.40 1.61 -8.25
CA PRO A 74 12.82 1.85 -7.99
C PRO A 74 13.29 3.16 -8.61
N TRP A 75 14.24 3.80 -7.93
CA TRP A 75 14.74 5.11 -8.30
C TRP A 75 15.74 5.06 -9.45
N GLU A 76 16.36 3.90 -9.68
CA GLU A 76 17.46 3.72 -10.63
C GLU A 76 17.05 3.91 -12.09
N ASN A 77 15.76 3.74 -12.41
CA ASN A 77 15.25 3.87 -13.78
C ASN A 77 14.72 5.26 -14.12
N LYS A 78 15.01 6.27 -13.28
CA LYS A 78 14.52 7.65 -13.42
C LYS A 78 15.66 8.65 -13.45
N ASP A 79 15.45 9.75 -14.17
CA ASP A 79 16.25 10.95 -13.96
C ASP A 79 15.82 11.59 -12.64
N GLN A 80 16.63 11.37 -11.61
CA GLN A 80 16.33 11.80 -10.25
C GLN A 80 16.27 13.33 -10.10
N ASN A 81 17.05 14.08 -10.89
CA ASN A 81 17.06 15.54 -10.84
C ASN A 81 15.78 16.08 -11.47
N ALA A 82 15.43 15.60 -12.66
CA ALA A 82 14.21 16.01 -13.34
C ALA A 82 12.95 15.66 -12.54
N VAL A 83 12.93 14.50 -11.86
CA VAL A 83 11.86 14.12 -10.94
C VAL A 83 11.76 15.11 -9.77
N ALA A 84 12.88 15.47 -9.13
CA ALA A 84 12.89 16.40 -8.00
C ALA A 84 12.36 17.79 -8.42
N GLU A 85 12.88 18.33 -9.52
CA GLU A 85 12.47 19.63 -10.08
C GLU A 85 10.99 19.64 -10.48
N THR A 86 10.50 18.55 -11.07
CA THR A 86 9.09 18.41 -11.47
C THR A 86 8.18 18.35 -10.24
N CYS A 87 8.53 17.56 -9.23
CA CYS A 87 7.78 17.50 -7.98
C CYS A 87 7.72 18.87 -7.28
N GLU A 88 8.83 19.61 -7.22
CA GLU A 88 8.87 20.96 -6.64
C GLU A 88 7.99 21.93 -7.42
N ARG A 89 8.08 21.94 -8.76
CA ARG A 89 7.23 22.77 -9.63
C ARG A 89 5.74 22.47 -9.46
N LEU A 90 5.37 21.20 -9.31
CA LEU A 90 3.98 20.77 -9.20
C LEU A 90 3.43 20.82 -7.77
N GLY A 91 4.29 21.02 -6.76
CA GLY A 91 3.89 20.92 -5.35
C GLY A 91 3.54 19.49 -4.93
N ILE A 92 4.15 18.48 -5.56
CA ILE A 92 3.98 17.06 -5.23
C ILE A 92 5.07 16.61 -4.27
N LYS A 93 4.68 15.88 -3.21
CA LYS A 93 5.60 15.18 -2.31
C LYS A 93 5.81 13.72 -2.73
N ILE A 94 7.06 13.27 -2.78
CA ILE A 94 7.37 11.83 -2.86
C ILE A 94 7.37 11.27 -1.44
N VAL A 95 6.44 10.36 -1.12
CA VAL A 95 6.26 9.87 0.26
C VAL A 95 7.09 8.63 0.56
N GLN A 96 7.26 7.75 -0.42
CA GLN A 96 8.13 6.59 -0.37
C GLN A 96 8.58 6.18 -1.78
N PHE A 97 9.67 5.42 -1.86
CA PHE A 97 10.03 4.70 -3.08
C PHE A 97 10.69 3.35 -2.77
N THR A 98 10.69 2.42 -3.72
CA THR A 98 11.40 1.13 -3.57
C THR A 98 12.92 1.34 -3.60
N ALA A 99 13.62 1.04 -2.52
CA ALA A 99 15.10 1.00 -2.51
C ALA A 99 15.65 -0.41 -2.72
N TRP A 100 14.94 -1.43 -2.25
CA TRP A 100 15.31 -2.84 -2.45
C TRP A 100 14.09 -3.66 -2.86
N GLY A 101 14.05 -4.07 -4.13
CA GLY A 101 12.94 -4.83 -4.70
C GLY A 101 13.12 -6.35 -4.59
N PHE A 102 12.35 -7.10 -5.38
CA PHE A 102 12.29 -8.57 -5.31
C PHE A 102 13.61 -9.30 -5.62
N LYS A 103 14.41 -8.76 -6.55
CA LYS A 103 15.64 -9.40 -7.05
C LYS A 103 16.81 -8.42 -7.06
N PRO A 104 17.95 -8.75 -6.44
CA PRO A 104 18.16 -9.91 -5.56
C PRO A 104 17.35 -9.85 -4.25
N GLY A 105 17.06 -11.00 -3.63
CA GLY A 105 16.30 -11.07 -2.37
C GLY A 105 17.17 -10.80 -1.13
N LEU A 106 16.62 -10.11 -0.14
CA LEU A 106 17.28 -9.84 1.15
C LEU A 106 17.38 -11.10 2.04
N ASN A 107 16.54 -12.09 1.78
CA ASN A 107 16.52 -13.40 2.43
C ASN A 107 17.73 -14.30 2.11
N ASP A 108 18.63 -13.87 1.24
CA ASP A 108 19.89 -14.54 0.93
C ASP A 108 21.09 -13.72 1.45
N PRO A 109 21.88 -14.24 2.42
CA PRO A 109 23.01 -13.52 3.02
C PRO A 109 24.05 -13.00 2.03
N LYS A 110 24.19 -13.66 0.87
CA LYS A 110 25.16 -13.22 -0.16
C LYS A 110 24.83 -11.83 -0.70
N ASN A 111 23.57 -11.38 -0.59
CA ASN A 111 23.10 -10.10 -1.12
C ASN A 111 23.21 -8.96 -0.10
N HIS A 112 23.56 -9.23 1.17
CA HIS A 112 23.51 -8.22 2.24
C HIS A 112 24.49 -7.06 2.05
N ASN A 113 25.68 -7.31 1.49
CA ASN A 113 26.64 -6.23 1.20
C ASN A 113 26.10 -5.31 0.09
N GLN A 114 25.53 -5.90 -0.96
CA GLN A 114 24.88 -5.15 -2.03
C GLN A 114 23.66 -4.36 -1.51
N PHE A 115 22.89 -4.94 -0.58
CA PHE A 115 21.79 -4.25 0.09
C PHE A 115 22.28 -3.00 0.82
N VAL A 116 23.32 -3.12 1.65
CA VAL A 116 23.93 -1.98 2.36
C VAL A 116 24.35 -0.88 1.39
N GLU A 117 25.10 -1.21 0.34
CA GLU A 117 25.53 -0.23 -0.66
C GLU A 117 24.36 0.45 -1.37
N LYS A 118 23.30 -0.31 -1.68
CA LYS A 118 22.10 0.20 -2.34
C LYS A 118 21.28 1.11 -1.45
N ILE A 119 21.19 0.81 -0.15
CA ILE A 119 20.51 1.64 0.83
C ILE A 119 21.25 2.96 1.05
N GLU A 120 22.59 2.97 1.10
CA GLU A 120 23.36 4.24 1.18
C GLU A 120 23.09 5.12 -0.06
N LYS A 121 23.14 4.56 -1.27
CA LYS A 121 22.78 5.29 -2.51
C LYS A 121 21.33 5.76 -2.50
N GLY A 122 20.41 4.90 -2.03
CA GLY A 122 19.00 5.25 -1.86
C GLY A 122 18.81 6.47 -0.95
N CYS A 123 19.59 6.58 0.14
CA CYS A 123 19.54 7.75 1.04
C CYS A 123 19.95 9.05 0.32
N GLU A 124 20.92 9.01 -0.60
CA GLU A 124 21.30 10.18 -1.40
C GLU A 124 20.13 10.65 -2.29
N VAL A 125 19.41 9.70 -2.90
CA VAL A 125 18.21 9.99 -3.69
C VAL A 125 17.07 10.49 -2.82
N ALA A 126 16.84 9.86 -1.67
CA ALA A 126 15.81 10.25 -0.71
C ALA A 126 15.99 11.72 -0.27
N LYS A 127 17.24 12.12 -0.01
CA LYS A 127 17.58 13.52 0.30
C LYS A 127 17.22 14.48 -0.84
N LYS A 128 17.54 14.11 -2.08
CA LYS A 128 17.20 14.90 -3.28
C LYS A 128 15.69 15.04 -3.44
N TRP A 129 14.94 13.96 -3.21
CA TRP A 129 13.49 13.90 -3.32
C TRP A 129 12.74 14.43 -2.08
N LYS A 130 13.46 14.83 -1.02
CA LYS A 130 12.87 15.21 0.28
C LYS A 130 11.93 14.10 0.82
N CYS A 131 12.27 12.84 0.54
CA CYS A 131 11.52 11.65 0.91
C CYS A 131 12.12 11.02 2.17
N SER A 132 11.27 10.50 3.07
CA SER A 132 11.69 9.97 4.37
C SER A 132 11.52 8.46 4.52
N MET A 133 11.04 7.76 3.49
CA MET A 133 10.74 6.32 3.55
C MET A 133 11.23 5.60 2.30
N MET A 134 11.75 4.38 2.49
CA MET A 134 12.20 3.52 1.40
C MET A 134 11.68 2.09 1.58
N CYS A 135 10.97 1.57 0.59
CA CYS A 135 10.45 0.20 0.61
C CYS A 135 11.58 -0.83 0.40
N VAL A 136 11.52 -1.90 1.21
CA VAL A 136 12.40 -3.07 1.17
C VAL A 136 11.55 -4.33 1.10
N VAL A 137 11.85 -5.17 0.12
CA VAL A 137 11.19 -6.46 -0.11
C VAL A 137 12.09 -7.61 0.36
N ALA A 138 11.51 -8.61 1.04
CA ALA A 138 12.25 -9.72 1.63
C ALA A 138 12.91 -10.64 0.58
N GLY A 139 12.13 -11.14 -0.39
CA GLY A 139 12.62 -12.00 -1.48
C GLY A 139 11.81 -13.28 -1.66
N ASP A 140 12.03 -13.96 -2.79
CA ASP A 140 11.37 -15.22 -3.12
C ASP A 140 12.01 -16.41 -2.39
N ASP A 141 11.26 -17.50 -2.23
CA ASP A 141 11.71 -18.74 -1.63
C ASP A 141 13.01 -19.25 -2.26
N ILE A 142 13.94 -19.64 -1.40
CA ILE A 142 15.21 -20.23 -1.81
C ILE A 142 15.10 -21.73 -1.63
N LYS A 143 15.39 -22.47 -2.71
CA LYS A 143 15.34 -23.93 -2.72
C LYS A 143 16.16 -24.50 -1.54
N ASP A 144 15.56 -25.45 -0.83
CA ASP A 144 16.18 -26.18 0.29
C ASP A 144 16.54 -25.31 1.51
N VAL A 145 16.04 -24.07 1.58
CA VAL A 145 16.19 -23.19 2.75
C VAL A 145 14.83 -23.04 3.45
N PRO A 146 14.70 -23.42 4.73
CA PRO A 146 13.46 -23.23 5.48
C PRO A 146 13.05 -21.75 5.57
N GLN A 147 11.74 -21.48 5.62
CA GLN A 147 11.20 -20.12 5.71
C GLN A 147 11.73 -19.36 6.92
N GLU A 148 11.83 -20.02 8.08
CA GLU A 148 12.39 -19.42 9.30
C GLU A 148 13.83 -18.94 9.07
N LYS A 149 14.65 -19.72 8.36
CA LYS A 149 16.02 -19.33 8.04
C LYS A 149 16.05 -18.15 7.06
N MET A 150 15.13 -18.10 6.10
CA MET A 150 14.98 -16.94 5.22
C MET A 150 14.61 -15.68 6.00
N HIS A 151 13.72 -15.78 7.00
CA HIS A 151 13.36 -14.66 7.88
C HIS A 151 14.54 -14.20 8.75
N GLU A 152 15.32 -15.12 9.32
CA GLU A 152 16.57 -14.79 10.02
C GLU A 152 17.53 -13.99 9.12
N ASN A 153 17.69 -14.42 7.87
CA ASN A 153 18.55 -13.71 6.92
C ASN A 153 18.00 -12.31 6.58
N VAL A 154 16.68 -12.14 6.49
CA VAL A 154 16.05 -10.81 6.34
C VAL A 154 16.35 -9.93 7.56
N ILE A 155 16.24 -10.47 8.78
CA ILE A 155 16.56 -9.75 10.02
C ILE A 155 18.04 -9.31 10.01
N GLU A 156 18.96 -10.20 9.66
CA GLU A 156 20.39 -9.90 9.55
C GLU A 156 20.67 -8.79 8.53
N GLY A 157 20.02 -8.86 7.36
CA GLY A 157 20.11 -7.84 6.33
C GLY A 157 19.60 -6.48 6.80
N LEU A 158 18.39 -6.43 7.37
CA LEU A 158 17.80 -5.20 7.92
C LEU A 158 18.63 -4.62 9.07
N LYS A 159 19.21 -5.44 9.95
CA LYS A 159 20.14 -4.99 11.00
C LYS A 159 21.37 -4.29 10.44
N LYS A 160 21.86 -4.68 9.26
CA LYS A 160 22.95 -3.99 8.57
C LYS A 160 22.51 -2.67 7.92
N GLY A 161 21.27 -2.60 7.42
CA GLY A 161 20.72 -1.38 6.82
C GLY A 161 20.24 -0.32 7.84
N ALA A 162 19.79 -0.75 9.01
CA ALA A 162 19.20 0.13 10.02
C ALA A 162 20.11 1.28 10.49
N PRO A 163 21.44 1.09 10.73
CA PRO A 163 22.34 2.19 11.07
C PRO A 163 22.47 3.26 9.97
N ILE A 164 22.38 2.85 8.70
CA ILE A 164 22.43 3.76 7.55
C ILE A 164 21.15 4.59 7.49
N ALA A 165 20.00 3.91 7.60
CA ALA A 165 18.69 4.55 7.67
C ALA A 165 18.64 5.58 8.81
N GLN A 166 19.15 5.20 10.00
CA GLN A 166 19.30 6.09 11.15
C GLN A 166 20.17 7.31 10.87
N LYS A 167 21.36 7.11 10.28
CA LYS A 167 22.32 8.19 9.95
C LYS A 167 21.69 9.26 9.07
N HIS A 168 20.83 8.85 8.13
CA HIS A 168 20.19 9.75 7.16
C HIS A 168 18.78 10.19 7.55
N GLY A 169 18.24 9.70 8.68
CA GLY A 169 16.88 10.03 9.12
C GLY A 169 15.79 9.44 8.20
N ILE A 170 16.07 8.30 7.57
CA ILE A 170 15.14 7.58 6.68
C ILE A 170 14.59 6.36 7.40
N THR A 171 13.33 6.01 7.16
CA THR A 171 12.73 4.75 7.61
C THR A 171 12.69 3.73 6.47
N LEU A 172 13.27 2.55 6.70
CA LEU A 172 13.06 1.39 5.83
C LEU A 172 11.71 0.78 6.16
N ILE A 173 10.88 0.56 5.15
CA ILE A 173 9.56 -0.05 5.32
C ILE A 173 9.55 -1.44 4.67
N LEU A 174 9.48 -2.49 5.49
CA LEU A 174 9.44 -3.88 5.06
C LEU A 174 8.02 -4.24 4.63
N GLU A 175 7.87 -4.72 3.41
CA GLU A 175 6.57 -5.08 2.83
C GLU A 175 6.36 -6.60 2.78
N PRO A 176 5.38 -7.16 3.51
CA PRO A 176 4.91 -8.51 3.30
C PRO A 176 3.99 -8.59 2.08
N MET A 177 4.13 -9.66 1.32
CA MET A 177 3.38 -9.87 0.07
C MET A 177 2.21 -10.83 0.28
N ASN A 178 1.41 -11.06 -0.77
CA ASN A 178 0.49 -12.20 -0.83
C ASN A 178 1.03 -13.30 -1.75
N ILE A 179 0.98 -14.56 -1.30
CA ILE A 179 1.42 -15.71 -2.09
C ILE A 179 0.30 -16.38 -2.88
N ARG A 180 -0.96 -15.99 -2.64
CA ARG A 180 -2.12 -16.63 -3.25
C ARG A 180 -2.38 -16.14 -4.68
N VAL A 181 -2.25 -14.83 -4.90
CA VAL A 181 -2.62 -14.17 -6.16
C VAL A 181 -1.39 -13.70 -6.92
N ASP A 182 -0.53 -12.89 -6.30
CA ASP A 182 0.48 -12.11 -7.04
C ASP A 182 1.91 -12.65 -6.90
N HIS A 183 2.31 -13.07 -5.70
CA HIS A 183 3.71 -13.38 -5.39
C HIS A 183 3.86 -14.84 -4.92
N LYS A 184 3.42 -15.80 -5.75
CA LYS A 184 3.62 -17.23 -5.47
C LYS A 184 5.09 -17.52 -5.21
N GLY A 185 5.38 -18.12 -4.05
CA GLY A 185 6.74 -18.42 -3.62
C GLY A 185 7.49 -17.23 -3.05
N HIS A 186 6.81 -16.20 -2.51
CA HIS A 186 7.47 -15.18 -1.70
C HIS A 186 7.69 -15.65 -0.26
N CYS A 187 8.85 -15.38 0.33
CA CYS A 187 9.19 -15.94 1.65
C CYS A 187 8.47 -15.23 2.82
N LEU A 188 7.99 -13.99 2.63
CA LEU A 188 7.38 -13.17 3.68
C LEU A 188 5.94 -12.74 3.32
N TYR A 189 4.97 -13.20 4.09
CA TYR A 189 3.55 -12.87 3.92
C TYR A 189 2.84 -12.90 5.28
N GLY A 190 1.79 -12.07 5.43
CA GLY A 190 1.03 -11.94 6.66
C GLY A 190 1.69 -11.07 7.73
N SER A 191 0.91 -10.65 8.72
CA SER A 191 1.36 -9.72 9.75
C SER A 191 2.27 -10.37 10.79
N ALA A 192 1.93 -11.56 11.28
CA ALA A 192 2.64 -12.23 12.37
C ALA A 192 4.17 -12.41 12.14
N PRO A 193 4.64 -13.01 11.03
CA PRO A 193 6.08 -13.11 10.78
C PRO A 193 6.74 -11.74 10.56
N THR A 194 6.02 -10.79 9.95
CA THR A 194 6.54 -9.44 9.68
C THR A 194 6.76 -8.66 10.97
N LEU A 195 5.82 -8.71 11.92
CA LEU A 195 5.95 -8.15 13.26
C LEU A 195 7.13 -8.76 14.00
N LYS A 196 7.31 -10.09 13.92
CA LYS A 196 8.47 -10.77 14.52
C LYS A 196 9.78 -10.25 13.96
N ILE A 197 9.91 -10.15 12.64
CA ILE A 197 11.11 -9.63 11.97
C ILE A 197 11.42 -8.20 12.44
N VAL A 198 10.46 -7.28 12.36
CA VAL A 198 10.68 -5.87 12.74
C VAL A 198 11.03 -5.74 14.22
N LYS A 199 10.38 -6.52 15.10
CA LYS A 199 10.72 -6.60 16.52
C LYS A 199 12.16 -7.05 16.74
N GLU A 200 12.61 -8.09 16.04
CA GLU A 200 13.96 -8.65 16.19
C GLU A 200 15.06 -7.74 15.62
N VAL A 201 14.76 -6.95 14.59
CA VAL A 201 15.63 -5.88 14.09
C VAL A 201 15.84 -4.81 15.15
N ASN A 202 14.80 -4.52 15.96
CA ASN A 202 14.85 -3.62 17.11
C ASN A 202 15.42 -2.22 16.76
N SER A 203 14.87 -1.60 15.71
CA SER A 203 15.24 -0.25 15.28
C SER A 203 14.00 0.56 14.92
N LYS A 204 13.91 1.80 15.42
CA LYS A 204 12.82 2.74 15.06
C LYS A 204 12.82 3.15 13.59
N TYR A 205 13.94 2.93 12.88
CA TYR A 205 14.11 3.22 11.45
C TYR A 205 13.81 2.02 10.56
N VAL A 206 13.28 0.94 11.12
CA VAL A 206 12.73 -0.19 10.37
C VAL A 206 11.29 -0.37 10.83
N LYS A 207 10.35 -0.21 9.91
CA LYS A 207 8.91 -0.31 10.15
C LYS A 207 8.29 -1.19 9.06
N ILE A 208 7.00 -1.42 9.14
CA ILE A 208 6.22 -2.23 8.20
C ILE A 208 5.57 -1.29 7.18
N LEU A 209 5.69 -1.64 5.90
CA LEU A 209 4.75 -1.23 4.88
C LEU A 209 3.56 -2.18 4.99
N TRP A 210 2.40 -1.67 5.37
CA TRP A 210 1.19 -2.46 5.58
C TRP A 210 0.25 -2.29 4.38
N ASP A 211 0.52 -3.03 3.30
CA ASP A 211 -0.38 -3.06 2.14
C ASP A 211 -1.63 -3.88 2.48
N LEU A 212 -2.76 -3.18 2.62
CA LEU A 212 -4.05 -3.74 2.97
C LEU A 212 -4.54 -4.77 1.94
N TYR A 213 -4.13 -4.65 0.67
CA TYR A 213 -4.46 -5.63 -0.36
C TYR A 213 -3.76 -6.97 -0.09
N HIS A 214 -2.45 -6.93 0.20
CA HIS A 214 -1.68 -8.13 0.53
C HIS A 214 -2.18 -8.79 1.82
N MET A 215 -2.47 -7.99 2.84
CA MET A 215 -2.98 -8.48 4.12
C MET A 215 -4.38 -9.08 4.00
N HIS A 216 -5.29 -8.43 3.26
CA HIS A 216 -6.66 -8.95 3.06
C HIS A 216 -6.66 -10.34 2.43
N ILE A 217 -5.84 -10.53 1.38
CA ILE A 217 -5.72 -11.82 0.68
C ILE A 217 -5.15 -12.92 1.57
N THR A 218 -4.27 -12.55 2.51
CA THR A 218 -3.48 -13.49 3.31
C THR A 218 -4.22 -13.90 4.58
N GLU A 219 -4.83 -12.96 5.29
CA GLU A 219 -5.36 -13.18 6.64
C GLU A 219 -6.70 -12.48 6.93
N GLY A 220 -7.12 -11.51 6.11
CA GLY A 220 -8.35 -10.76 6.38
C GLY A 220 -8.21 -9.86 7.61
N ASP A 221 -9.28 -9.76 8.43
CA ASP A 221 -9.37 -8.97 9.68
C ASP A 221 -8.52 -7.68 9.70
N LEU A 222 -8.66 -6.85 8.65
CA LEU A 222 -7.77 -5.72 8.43
C LEU A 222 -7.72 -4.75 9.61
N CYS A 223 -8.87 -4.44 10.21
CA CYS A 223 -8.92 -3.54 11.37
C CYS A 223 -8.31 -4.18 12.62
N GLY A 224 -8.49 -5.49 12.83
CA GLY A 224 -7.86 -6.22 13.94
C GLY A 224 -6.36 -6.19 13.85
N HIS A 225 -5.80 -6.61 12.72
CA HIS A 225 -4.35 -6.67 12.54
C HIS A 225 -3.71 -5.28 12.46
N LEU A 226 -4.41 -4.25 11.95
CA LEU A 226 -3.96 -2.86 12.09
C LEU A 226 -3.81 -2.46 13.56
N ARG A 227 -4.78 -2.76 14.43
CA ARG A 227 -4.65 -2.47 15.88
C ARG A 227 -3.43 -3.14 16.49
N GLU A 228 -3.15 -4.40 16.12
CA GLU A 228 -1.97 -5.13 16.59
C GLU A 228 -0.67 -4.46 16.13
N GLY A 229 -0.58 -4.08 14.85
CA GLY A 229 0.60 -3.41 14.30
C GLY A 229 0.86 -2.03 14.90
N PHE A 230 -0.20 -1.24 15.12
CA PHE A 230 -0.10 0.07 15.76
C PHE A 230 0.22 -0.04 17.25
N ALA A 231 -0.38 -0.99 17.98
CA ALA A 231 -0.05 -1.24 19.38
C ALA A 231 1.42 -1.64 19.59
N ALA A 232 2.03 -2.28 18.60
CA ALA A 232 3.45 -2.60 18.60
C ALA A 232 4.37 -1.43 18.20
N ASP A 233 3.83 -0.28 17.77
CA ASP A 233 4.55 0.82 17.10
C ASP A 233 5.45 0.28 15.97
N MET A 234 4.89 -0.51 15.05
CA MET A 234 5.66 -1.10 13.95
C MET A 234 5.20 -0.66 12.56
N VAL A 235 4.07 0.02 12.44
CA VAL A 235 3.54 0.48 11.14
C VAL A 235 4.21 1.79 10.72
N GLY A 236 4.81 1.81 9.53
CA GLY A 236 5.43 3.03 8.96
C GLY A 236 4.62 3.64 7.83
N TYR A 237 4.05 2.79 6.98
CA TYR A 237 3.33 3.21 5.78
C TYR A 237 2.18 2.27 5.49
N ILE A 238 1.10 2.77 4.89
CA ILE A 238 -0.07 1.97 4.49
C ILE A 238 -0.21 2.08 2.98
N GLN A 239 -0.53 0.98 2.32
CA GLN A 239 -1.04 0.98 0.94
C GLN A 239 -2.43 0.35 0.87
N LEU A 240 -3.15 0.66 -0.19
CA LEU A 240 -4.43 0.06 -0.48
C LEU A 240 -4.60 -0.28 -1.97
N ALA A 241 -5.37 -1.34 -2.20
CA ALA A 241 -6.00 -1.70 -3.46
C ALA A 241 -7.15 -2.67 -3.14
N ASP A 242 -8.26 -2.57 -3.85
CA ASP A 242 -9.40 -3.45 -3.60
C ASP A 242 -9.13 -4.89 -4.06
N HIS A 243 -9.85 -5.83 -3.45
CA HIS A 243 -9.78 -7.25 -3.76
C HIS A 243 -11.17 -7.80 -4.05
N PRO A 244 -11.36 -8.65 -5.08
CA PRO A 244 -10.40 -9.05 -6.11
C PRO A 244 -10.06 -7.94 -7.11
N GLY A 245 -8.96 -8.10 -7.85
CA GLY A 245 -8.61 -7.26 -9.02
C GLY A 245 -7.42 -6.30 -8.82
N ARG A 246 -7.10 -5.91 -7.58
CA ARG A 246 -6.07 -4.90 -7.25
C ARG A 246 -6.35 -3.56 -7.92
N ASN A 247 -7.63 -3.19 -7.94
CA ASN A 247 -8.14 -1.94 -8.51
C ASN A 247 -8.46 -0.92 -7.40
N GLU A 248 -9.01 0.23 -7.77
CA GLU A 248 -9.41 1.29 -6.84
C GLU A 248 -10.49 0.85 -5.83
N PRO A 249 -10.59 1.49 -4.65
CA PRO A 249 -11.66 1.23 -3.69
C PRO A 249 -13.06 1.24 -4.31
N GLY A 250 -13.88 0.25 -3.95
CA GLY A 250 -15.28 0.13 -4.38
C GLY A 250 -15.49 -0.81 -5.56
N THR A 251 -14.43 -1.41 -6.11
CA THR A 251 -14.53 -2.42 -7.17
C THR A 251 -14.58 -3.85 -6.65
N GLY A 252 -14.26 -4.06 -5.37
CA GLY A 252 -14.14 -5.36 -4.72
C GLY A 252 -14.94 -5.45 -3.43
N GLU A 253 -14.50 -6.34 -2.53
CA GLU A 253 -15.20 -6.71 -1.31
C GLU A 253 -14.75 -5.91 -0.07
N ILE A 254 -13.69 -5.10 -0.18
CA ILE A 254 -13.14 -4.36 0.97
C ILE A 254 -13.92 -3.07 1.20
N HIS A 255 -14.57 -2.95 2.35
CA HIS A 255 -15.28 -1.72 2.76
C HIS A 255 -14.29 -0.64 3.27
N TYR A 256 -13.61 0.04 2.34
CA TYR A 256 -12.57 1.04 2.67
C TYR A 256 -12.99 2.19 3.59
N PRO A 257 -14.21 2.77 3.54
CA PRO A 257 -14.59 3.82 4.50
C PRO A 257 -14.46 3.37 5.96
N ARG A 258 -14.67 2.07 6.25
CA ARG A 258 -14.51 1.50 7.59
C ARG A 258 -13.04 1.36 7.98
N VAL A 259 -12.19 0.95 7.03
CA VAL A 259 -10.74 0.76 7.24
C VAL A 259 -10.05 2.12 7.43
N LEU A 260 -10.37 3.12 6.59
CA LEU A 260 -9.84 4.48 6.72
C LEU A 260 -10.25 5.13 8.05
N LYS A 261 -11.50 4.91 8.49
CA LYS A 261 -11.96 5.33 9.82
C LYS A 261 -11.21 4.63 10.96
N GLU A 262 -10.80 3.38 10.79
CA GLU A 262 -9.91 2.69 11.76
C GLU A 262 -8.55 3.38 11.83
N LEU A 263 -7.94 3.71 10.69
CA LEU A 263 -6.66 4.43 10.65
C LEU A 263 -6.75 5.77 11.39
N LYS A 264 -7.88 6.48 11.27
CA LYS A 264 -8.12 7.70 12.05
C LYS A 264 -8.23 7.43 13.54
N ALA A 265 -8.94 6.38 13.95
CA ALA A 265 -9.07 5.99 15.35
C ALA A 265 -7.73 5.55 15.96
N LEU A 266 -6.85 4.98 15.14
CA LEU A 266 -5.46 4.64 15.45
C LEU A 266 -4.50 5.84 15.38
N GLU A 267 -5.04 7.05 15.17
CA GLU A 267 -4.29 8.30 15.08
C GLU A 267 -3.21 8.31 13.99
N TYR A 268 -3.39 7.53 12.92
CA TYR A 268 -2.47 7.54 11.78
C TYR A 268 -2.54 8.89 11.05
N THR A 269 -1.40 9.58 10.98
CA THR A 269 -1.27 10.90 10.32
C THR A 269 -0.49 10.86 9.01
N GLY A 270 0.01 9.68 8.64
CA GLY A 270 0.80 9.44 7.44
C GLY A 270 -0.02 9.46 6.15
N TYR A 271 0.62 9.11 5.05
CA TYR A 271 -0.03 8.96 3.75
C TYR A 271 -0.48 7.52 3.54
N VAL A 272 -1.58 7.34 2.82
CA VAL A 272 -2.04 6.04 2.34
C VAL A 272 -1.73 5.94 0.84
N GLY A 273 -0.91 4.97 0.46
CA GLY A 273 -0.53 4.72 -0.92
C GLY A 273 -1.65 4.07 -1.73
N LEU A 274 -1.89 4.57 -2.94
CA LEU A 274 -2.85 3.98 -3.89
C LEU A 274 -2.09 3.08 -4.88
N GLU A 275 -1.65 1.92 -4.42
CA GLU A 275 -0.96 0.93 -5.26
C GLU A 275 -1.95 -0.02 -5.96
N CYS A 276 -2.83 0.57 -6.76
CA CYS A 276 -3.86 -0.12 -7.51
C CYS A 276 -3.81 0.26 -8.99
N THR A 277 -4.26 -0.64 -9.87
CA THR A 277 -4.42 -0.31 -11.29
C THR A 277 -5.86 0.18 -11.51
N PRO A 278 -6.09 1.41 -11.99
CA PRO A 278 -7.42 1.87 -12.36
C PRO A 278 -8.16 0.88 -13.28
N LEU A 279 -9.38 0.48 -12.90
CA LEU A 279 -10.20 -0.42 -13.72
C LEU A 279 -10.71 0.29 -14.98
N GLY A 280 -11.07 1.57 -14.83
CA GLY A 280 -11.52 2.46 -15.90
C GLY A 280 -10.47 3.51 -16.26
N THR A 281 -10.89 4.77 -16.26
CA THR A 281 -9.97 5.92 -16.41
C THR A 281 -9.37 6.30 -15.06
N GLU A 282 -8.21 6.94 -15.08
CA GLU A 282 -7.54 7.44 -13.87
C GLU A 282 -8.41 8.50 -13.17
N GLU A 283 -9.18 9.31 -13.92
CA GLU A 283 -10.16 10.24 -13.35
C GLU A 283 -11.27 9.50 -12.61
N ALA A 284 -11.85 8.45 -13.21
CA ALA A 284 -12.91 7.66 -12.58
C ALA A 284 -12.40 6.95 -11.31
N ALA A 285 -11.19 6.39 -11.36
CA ALA A 285 -10.56 5.78 -10.19
C ALA A 285 -10.32 6.82 -9.07
N ALA A 286 -9.87 8.04 -9.42
CA ALA A 286 -9.73 9.10 -8.43
C ALA A 286 -11.08 9.52 -7.82
N GLN A 287 -12.18 9.57 -8.60
CA GLN A 287 -13.52 9.82 -8.03
C GLN A 287 -13.93 8.73 -7.03
N ALA A 288 -13.64 7.46 -7.34
CA ALA A 288 -13.94 6.35 -6.43
C ALA A 288 -13.13 6.45 -5.13
N VAL A 289 -11.84 6.81 -5.21
CA VAL A 289 -11.00 7.09 -4.04
C VAL A 289 -11.58 8.25 -3.22
N TYR A 290 -12.00 9.34 -3.87
CA TYR A 290 -12.62 10.48 -3.20
C TYR A 290 -13.90 10.08 -2.45
N ALA A 291 -14.76 9.28 -3.09
CA ALA A 291 -15.99 8.78 -2.48
C ALA A 291 -15.72 7.85 -1.30
N ALA A 292 -14.69 7.01 -1.38
CA ALA A 292 -14.30 6.10 -0.30
C ALA A 292 -13.77 6.83 0.96
N ASP A 293 -13.31 8.08 0.82
CA ASP A 293 -12.85 8.91 1.94
C ASP A 293 -13.99 9.63 2.69
N ASN A 294 -15.26 9.34 2.37
CA ASN A 294 -16.42 9.89 3.07
C ASN A 294 -16.87 8.98 4.23
N TRP A 295 -16.30 9.17 5.42
CA TRP A 295 -16.53 8.36 6.64
C TRP A 295 -16.61 9.17 7.94
#